data_AF-A0AAV5I4P7-F1
#
_entry.id   AF-A0AAV5I4P7-F1
#
_cell.length_a   1.000
_cell.length_b   1.000
_cell.length_c   1.000
_cell.angle_alpha   90.00
_cell.angle_beta   90.00
_cell.angle_gamma   90.00
#
_symmetry.space_group_name_H-M   'P 1'
#
loop_
_entity.id
_entity.type
_entity.pdbx_description
1 polymer ?
#
loop_
_entity_poly.entity_id
_entity_poly.type
_entity_poly.pdbx_seq_one_letter_code
_entity_poly.pdbx_strand_id
1 'polypeptide(L)'
;MELLSETPNCRSKIVASSALPYLVKILDSHVRDFQERAIKILCNLSSINNVCSDLVSLNCIPRLVAFLCDETLARHCMVIFKNLLNNQEGRASITSTTGCIASIAELLETGNREVQEAAVTVLLSLCLQSVRHCQLVMEEGVIPALVYISKNGTEKGRAGALELLRILRDISHDNEQGSYGADLVTSEDASNSSKENKSSSKTSRFLGFFASKKKK
;
A
#
# COMPACT_ATOMS: atom_id res chain seq x y z
N MET A 1 8.78 -29.24 -1.88
CA MET A 1 7.72 -28.25 -2.20
C MET A 1 8.31 -26.96 -2.77
N GLU A 2 9.29 -26.33 -2.11
CA GLU A 2 9.96 -25.11 -2.60
C GLU A 2 10.51 -25.26 -4.03
N LEU A 3 11.41 -26.22 -4.27
CA LEU A 3 11.94 -26.56 -5.61
C LEU A 3 10.86 -26.92 -6.65
N LEU A 4 9.73 -27.48 -6.21
CA LEU A 4 8.61 -27.81 -7.09
C LEU A 4 7.75 -26.59 -7.41
N SER A 5 7.73 -25.57 -6.55
CA SER A 5 7.03 -24.32 -6.84
C SER A 5 7.80 -23.45 -7.84
N GLU A 6 9.12 -23.64 -7.99
CA GLU A 6 9.93 -22.92 -8.96
C GLU A 6 9.56 -23.30 -10.41
N THR A 7 9.19 -24.56 -10.65
CA THR A 7 8.81 -25.07 -11.97
C THR A 7 7.33 -24.77 -12.29
N PRO A 8 7.02 -24.01 -13.37
CA PRO A 8 5.64 -23.62 -13.69
C PRO A 8 4.65 -24.78 -13.80
N ASN A 9 5.07 -25.91 -14.37
CA ASN A 9 4.23 -27.11 -14.56
C ASN A 9 3.84 -27.80 -13.24
N CYS A 10 4.58 -27.58 -12.16
CA CYS A 10 4.31 -28.15 -10.85
C CYS A 10 3.44 -27.23 -9.99
N ARG A 11 3.41 -25.92 -10.27
CA ARG A 11 2.59 -24.95 -9.51
C ARG A 11 1.10 -25.29 -9.56
N SER A 12 0.56 -25.60 -10.75
CA SER A 12 -0.86 -25.96 -10.90
C SER A 12 -1.23 -27.23 -10.13
N LYS A 13 -0.30 -28.19 -10.01
CA LYS A 13 -0.50 -29.42 -9.22
C LYS A 13 -0.50 -29.14 -7.71
N ILE A 14 0.37 -28.24 -7.24
CA ILE A 14 0.40 -27.80 -5.84
C ILE A 14 -0.91 -27.09 -5.48
N VAL A 15 -1.40 -26.20 -6.35
CA VAL A 15 -2.69 -25.51 -6.14
C VAL A 15 -3.85 -26.51 -6.10
N ALA A 16 -3.90 -27.46 -7.03
CA ALA A 16 -4.91 -28.51 -7.06
C ALA A 16 -4.89 -29.43 -5.81
N SER A 17 -3.76 -29.53 -5.13
CA SER A 17 -3.60 -30.39 -3.94
C SER A 17 -4.12 -29.78 -2.62
N SER A 18 -4.85 -28.65 -2.66
CA SER A 18 -5.30 -27.94 -1.45
C SER A 18 -4.16 -27.56 -0.49
N ALA A 19 -2.94 -27.36 -1.02
CA ALA A 19 -1.78 -27.01 -0.21
C ALA A 19 -1.79 -25.56 0.28
N LEU A 20 -2.56 -24.68 -0.37
CA LEU A 20 -2.53 -23.24 -0.11
C LEU A 20 -2.98 -22.87 1.31
N PRO A 21 -4.10 -23.39 1.87
CA PRO A 21 -4.47 -23.13 3.26
C PRO A 21 -3.41 -23.60 4.26
N TYR A 22 -2.73 -24.72 3.97
CA TYR A 22 -1.66 -25.23 4.82
C TYR A 22 -0.42 -24.32 4.79
N LEU A 23 -0.04 -23.82 3.62
CA LEU A 23 1.06 -22.86 3.48
C LEU A 23 0.77 -21.55 4.23
N VAL A 24 -0.47 -21.03 4.12
CA VAL A 24 -0.88 -19.84 4.87
C VAL A 24 -0.84 -20.10 6.38
N LYS A 25 -1.27 -21.30 6.82
CA LYS A 25 -1.19 -21.71 8.24
C LYS A 25 0.24 -21.81 8.76
N ILE A 26 1.20 -22.25 7.95
CA ILE A 26 2.62 -22.30 8.33
C ILE A 26 3.16 -20.92 8.70
N LEU A 27 2.62 -19.83 8.12
CA LEU A 27 3.05 -18.47 8.47
C LEU A 27 2.82 -18.14 9.96
N ASP A 28 1.85 -18.80 10.62
CA ASP A 28 1.59 -18.63 12.06
C ASP A 28 2.50 -19.49 12.94
N SER A 29 3.35 -20.34 12.36
CA SER A 29 4.23 -21.22 13.14
C SER A 29 5.38 -20.43 13.80
N HIS A 30 5.98 -20.98 14.84
CA HIS A 30 7.17 -20.40 15.48
C HIS A 30 8.50 -20.85 14.84
N VAL A 31 8.44 -21.50 13.67
CA VAL A 31 9.61 -22.06 13.00
C VAL A 31 9.96 -21.21 11.79
N ARG A 32 10.99 -20.36 11.95
CA ARG A 32 11.47 -19.42 10.92
C ARG A 32 11.69 -20.10 9.58
N ASP A 33 12.45 -21.19 9.55
CA ASP A 33 12.72 -21.95 8.32
C ASP A 33 11.45 -22.38 7.57
N PHE A 34 10.37 -22.70 8.28
CA PHE A 34 9.11 -23.09 7.64
C PHE A 34 8.37 -21.88 7.09
N GLN A 35 8.35 -20.76 7.82
CA GLN A 35 7.77 -19.51 7.37
C GLN A 35 8.47 -18.99 6.11
N GLU A 36 9.81 -19.01 6.09
CA GLU A 36 10.60 -18.54 4.93
C GLU A 36 10.32 -19.37 3.68
N ARG A 37 10.30 -20.71 3.82
CA ARG A 37 9.95 -21.61 2.71
C ARG A 37 8.51 -21.40 2.25
N ALA A 38 7.58 -21.21 3.18
CA ALA A 38 6.19 -20.94 2.85
C ALA A 38 6.06 -19.64 2.04
N ILE A 39 6.71 -18.54 2.47
CA ILE A 39 6.69 -17.26 1.75
C ILE A 39 7.25 -17.41 0.33
N LYS A 40 8.37 -18.13 0.16
CA LYS A 40 8.95 -18.38 -1.17
C LYS A 40 8.02 -19.20 -2.07
N ILE A 41 7.38 -20.24 -1.53
CA ILE A 41 6.37 -21.02 -2.27
C ILE A 41 5.18 -20.12 -2.65
N LEU A 42 4.64 -19.35 -1.70
CA LEU A 42 3.53 -18.43 -1.93
C LEU A 42 3.89 -17.37 -2.99
N CYS A 43 5.12 -16.85 -2.96
CA CYS A 43 5.67 -15.96 -3.97
C CYS A 43 5.60 -16.58 -5.36
N ASN A 44 6.09 -17.81 -5.52
CA ASN A 44 6.05 -18.51 -6.79
C ASN A 44 4.62 -18.83 -7.26
N LEU A 45 3.72 -19.18 -6.35
CA LEU A 45 2.32 -19.50 -6.67
C LEU A 45 1.48 -18.26 -6.97
N SER A 46 1.79 -17.11 -6.37
CA SER A 46 1.05 -15.85 -6.55
C SER A 46 1.06 -15.33 -8.00
N SER A 47 1.96 -15.83 -8.86
CA SER A 47 1.94 -15.50 -10.28
C SER A 47 0.75 -16.10 -11.03
N ILE A 48 -0.06 -16.96 -10.38
CA ILE A 48 -1.24 -17.59 -10.96
C ILE A 48 -2.49 -16.85 -10.47
N ASN A 49 -3.31 -16.34 -11.40
CA ASN A 49 -4.40 -15.41 -11.09
C ASN A 49 -5.43 -15.95 -10.07
N ASN A 50 -5.79 -17.24 -10.13
CA ASN A 50 -6.75 -17.83 -9.19
C ASN A 50 -6.19 -17.93 -7.76
N VAL A 51 -4.89 -18.14 -7.62
CA VAL A 51 -4.21 -18.19 -6.32
C VAL A 51 -4.33 -16.85 -5.59
N CYS A 52 -4.27 -15.73 -6.30
CA CYS A 52 -4.40 -14.41 -5.68
C CYS A 52 -5.73 -14.24 -4.93
N SER A 53 -6.86 -14.65 -5.51
CA SER A 53 -8.16 -14.59 -4.85
C SER A 53 -8.26 -15.55 -3.66
N ASP A 54 -7.66 -16.75 -3.78
CA ASP A 54 -7.60 -17.70 -2.67
C ASP A 54 -6.76 -17.15 -1.50
N LEU A 55 -5.63 -16.47 -1.78
CA LEU A 55 -4.79 -15.86 -0.75
C LEU A 55 -5.50 -14.74 0.01
N VAL A 56 -6.31 -13.94 -0.68
CA VAL A 56 -7.15 -12.92 -0.04
C VAL A 56 -8.19 -13.59 0.85
N SER A 57 -8.88 -14.62 0.35
CA SER A 57 -9.90 -15.37 1.10
C SER A 57 -9.32 -16.08 2.34
N LEU A 58 -8.07 -16.50 2.29
CA LEU A 58 -7.33 -17.11 3.40
C LEU A 58 -6.74 -16.09 4.39
N ASN A 59 -7.03 -14.79 4.23
CA ASN A 59 -6.51 -13.71 5.07
C ASN A 59 -4.97 -13.72 5.18
N CYS A 60 -4.30 -13.90 4.03
CA CYS A 60 -2.85 -14.03 3.96
C CYS A 60 -2.12 -12.69 4.19
N ILE A 61 -2.70 -11.56 3.76
CA ILE A 61 -2.02 -10.25 3.76
C ILE A 61 -1.55 -9.80 5.15
N PRO A 62 -2.37 -9.84 6.22
CA PRO A 62 -1.90 -9.45 7.56
C PRO A 62 -0.73 -10.30 8.06
N ARG A 63 -0.66 -11.58 7.66
CA ARG A 63 0.44 -12.48 8.02
C ARG A 63 1.73 -12.09 7.29
N LEU A 64 1.64 -11.72 6.02
CA LEU A 64 2.79 -11.29 5.21
C LEU A 64 3.37 -9.95 5.69
N VAL A 65 2.55 -9.05 6.22
CA VAL A 65 3.00 -7.76 6.78
C VAL A 65 4.01 -7.98 7.92
N ALA A 66 3.86 -9.03 8.73
CA ALA A 66 4.77 -9.33 9.84
C ALA A 66 6.20 -9.68 9.39
N PHE A 67 6.42 -9.98 8.10
CA PHE A 67 7.73 -10.35 7.55
C PHE A 67 8.39 -9.20 6.76
N LEU A 68 7.77 -8.01 6.73
CA LEU A 68 8.34 -6.86 6.01
C LEU A 68 9.56 -6.24 6.70
N CYS A 69 9.80 -6.55 7.96
CA CYS A 69 11.00 -6.12 8.68
C CYS A 69 12.27 -6.94 8.31
N ASP A 70 12.12 -8.06 7.59
CA ASP A 70 13.22 -8.88 7.11
C ASP A 70 13.42 -8.61 5.61
N GLU A 71 14.51 -7.95 5.21
CA GLU A 71 14.71 -7.53 3.81
C GLU A 71 14.61 -8.68 2.79
N THR A 72 15.08 -9.88 3.18
CA THR A 72 15.09 -11.04 2.28
C THR A 72 13.66 -11.52 2.02
N LEU A 73 12.83 -11.54 3.06
CA LEU A 73 11.42 -11.94 2.96
C LEU A 73 10.54 -10.82 2.42
N ALA A 74 10.80 -9.57 2.79
CA ALA A 74 10.14 -8.38 2.29
C ALA A 74 10.12 -8.36 0.76
N ARG A 75 11.25 -8.68 0.11
CA ARG A 75 11.31 -8.78 -1.35
C ARG A 75 10.33 -9.81 -1.93
N HIS A 76 10.18 -10.97 -1.30
CA HIS A 76 9.22 -11.99 -1.73
C HIS A 76 7.78 -11.55 -1.45
N CYS A 77 7.52 -10.94 -0.30
CA CYS A 77 6.22 -10.35 0.04
C CYS A 77 5.81 -9.26 -0.96
N MET A 78 6.74 -8.40 -1.40
CA MET A 78 6.45 -7.37 -2.42
C MET A 78 6.05 -7.98 -3.76
N VAL A 79 6.65 -9.11 -4.17
CA VAL A 79 6.22 -9.82 -5.38
C VAL A 79 4.80 -10.37 -5.23
N ILE A 80 4.47 -10.96 -4.08
CA ILE A 80 3.11 -11.42 -3.78
C ILE A 80 2.13 -10.24 -3.84
N PHE A 81 2.44 -9.12 -3.17
CA PHE A 81 1.60 -7.94 -3.15
C PHE A 81 1.39 -7.37 -4.55
N LYS A 82 2.46 -7.22 -5.34
CA LYS A 82 2.36 -6.78 -6.75
C LYS A 82 1.39 -7.65 -7.54
N ASN A 83 1.45 -8.97 -7.39
CA ASN A 83 0.55 -9.89 -8.09
C ASN A 83 -0.91 -9.77 -7.59
N LEU A 84 -1.12 -9.58 -6.29
CA LEU A 84 -2.43 -9.35 -5.69
C LEU A 84 -3.09 -8.06 -6.20
N LEU A 85 -2.31 -7.02 -6.49
CA LEU A 85 -2.82 -5.74 -6.98
C LEU A 85 -3.49 -5.82 -8.37
N ASN A 86 -3.26 -6.90 -9.13
CA ASN A 86 -3.97 -7.15 -10.39
C ASN A 86 -5.47 -7.41 -10.15
N ASN A 87 -5.86 -7.81 -8.94
CA ASN A 87 -7.24 -8.15 -8.58
C ASN A 87 -7.83 -7.07 -7.66
N GLN A 88 -9.09 -6.69 -7.87
CA GLN A 88 -9.76 -5.66 -7.04
C GLN A 88 -9.81 -6.06 -5.56
N GLU A 89 -10.08 -7.34 -5.26
CA GLU A 89 -10.09 -7.87 -3.90
C GLU A 89 -8.71 -7.76 -3.23
N GLY A 90 -7.64 -8.03 -3.98
CA GLY A 90 -6.27 -7.89 -3.48
C GLY A 90 -5.92 -6.44 -3.17
N ARG A 91 -6.29 -5.49 -4.05
CA ARG A 91 -6.14 -4.05 -3.79
C ARG A 91 -6.89 -3.60 -2.53
N ALA A 92 -8.16 -4.00 -2.40
CA ALA A 92 -8.98 -3.68 -1.25
C ALA A 92 -8.41 -4.28 0.04
N SER A 93 -7.94 -5.52 0.01
CA SER A 93 -7.37 -6.18 1.18
C SER A 93 -6.03 -5.57 1.60
N ILE A 94 -5.15 -5.21 0.66
CA ILE A 94 -3.88 -4.52 0.96
C ILE A 94 -4.14 -3.15 1.60
N THR A 95 -5.08 -2.37 1.06
CA THR A 95 -5.37 -1.01 1.54
C THR A 95 -6.18 -0.98 2.84
N SER A 96 -6.97 -2.01 3.12
CA SER A 96 -7.73 -2.14 4.38
C SER A 96 -6.95 -2.82 5.51
N THR A 97 -5.86 -3.53 5.20
CA THR A 97 -5.02 -4.14 6.24
C THR A 97 -4.24 -3.08 7.01
N THR A 98 -4.53 -2.96 8.30
CA THR A 98 -3.87 -2.02 9.20
C THR A 98 -2.35 -2.17 9.16
N GLY A 99 -1.66 -1.04 8.98
CA GLY A 99 -0.20 -0.99 8.97
C GLY A 99 0.46 -1.56 7.70
N CYS A 100 -0.31 -2.06 6.73
CA CYS A 100 0.26 -2.62 5.49
C CYS A 100 0.94 -1.52 4.65
N ILE A 101 0.25 -0.42 4.37
CA ILE A 101 0.81 0.70 3.59
C ILE A 101 1.97 1.35 4.38
N ALA A 102 1.80 1.58 5.69
CA ALA A 102 2.86 2.07 6.56
C ALA A 102 4.14 1.21 6.50
N SER A 103 4.00 -0.12 6.55
CA SER A 103 5.15 -1.04 6.46
C SER A 103 5.82 -1.00 5.09
N ILE A 104 5.05 -0.84 4.01
CA ILE A 104 5.60 -0.66 2.66
C ILE A 104 6.31 0.70 2.53
N ALA A 105 5.78 1.74 3.16
CA ALA A 105 6.39 3.07 3.22
C ALA A 105 7.72 3.04 4.00
N GLU A 106 7.79 2.34 5.13
CA GLU A 106 9.01 2.16 5.91
C GLU A 106 10.13 1.47 5.09
N LEU A 107 9.77 0.53 4.21
CA LEU A 107 10.72 -0.12 3.29
C LEU A 107 11.34 0.84 2.27
N LEU A 108 10.67 1.96 1.94
CA LEU A 108 11.29 3.00 1.11
C LEU A 108 12.47 3.67 1.81
N GLU A 109 12.42 3.75 3.15
CA GLU A 109 13.46 4.40 3.95
C GLU A 109 14.57 3.43 4.36
N THR A 110 14.18 2.23 4.79
CA THR A 110 15.06 1.28 5.46
C THR A 110 15.61 0.18 4.56
N GLY A 111 14.91 -0.14 3.47
CA GLY A 111 15.26 -1.25 2.60
C GLY A 111 16.51 -0.97 1.74
N ASN A 112 17.21 -2.04 1.39
CA ASN A 112 18.19 -2.01 0.30
C ASN A 112 17.56 -1.59 -1.05
N ARG A 113 18.40 -1.32 -2.05
CA ARG A 113 17.98 -0.75 -3.34
C ARG A 113 16.93 -1.61 -4.07
N GLU A 114 17.06 -2.92 -4.01
CA GLU A 114 16.14 -3.86 -4.64
C GLU A 114 14.79 -3.90 -3.91
N VAL A 115 14.79 -3.82 -2.57
CA VAL A 115 13.58 -3.76 -1.76
C VAL A 115 12.86 -2.41 -1.94
N GLN A 116 13.61 -1.30 -1.98
CA GLN A 116 13.08 0.03 -2.29
C GLN A 116 12.41 0.06 -3.67
N GLU A 117 13.06 -0.49 -4.71
CA GLU A 117 12.45 -0.61 -6.04
C GLU A 117 11.14 -1.39 -6.00
N ALA A 118 11.11 -2.50 -5.27
CA ALA A 118 9.91 -3.33 -5.15
C ALA A 118 8.78 -2.60 -4.40
N ALA A 119 9.11 -1.90 -3.30
CA ALA A 119 8.16 -1.09 -2.54
C ALA A 119 7.58 0.06 -3.40
N VAL A 120 8.44 0.79 -4.12
CA VAL A 120 8.01 1.81 -5.10
C VAL A 120 7.05 1.22 -6.13
N THR A 121 7.35 0.03 -6.66
CA THR A 121 6.51 -0.64 -7.65
C THR A 121 5.12 -0.95 -7.10
N VAL A 122 5.02 -1.44 -5.86
CA VAL A 122 3.74 -1.77 -5.20
C VAL A 122 2.92 -0.50 -4.96
N LEU A 123 3.53 0.55 -4.40
CA LEU A 123 2.84 1.82 -4.13
C LEU A 123 2.39 2.51 -5.42
N LEU A 124 3.26 2.55 -6.45
CA LEU A 124 2.90 3.07 -7.77
C LEU A 124 1.73 2.31 -8.37
N SER A 125 1.74 0.98 -8.30
CA SER A 125 0.66 0.14 -8.81
C SER A 125 -0.67 0.41 -8.08
N LEU A 126 -0.65 0.70 -6.78
CA LEU A 126 -1.84 1.12 -6.04
C LEU A 126 -2.35 2.49 -6.49
N CYS A 127 -1.45 3.48 -6.56
CA CYS A 127 -1.77 4.86 -6.91
C CYS A 127 -2.37 4.99 -8.31
N LEU A 128 -1.88 4.19 -9.27
CA LEU A 128 -2.43 4.16 -10.64
C LEU A 128 -3.90 3.70 -10.71
N GLN A 129 -4.43 3.08 -9.65
CA GLN A 129 -5.79 2.51 -9.65
C GLN A 129 -6.84 3.45 -9.07
N SER A 130 -6.47 4.34 -8.15
CA SER A 130 -7.43 5.23 -7.50
C SER A 130 -6.75 6.39 -6.77
N VAL A 131 -7.33 7.59 -6.89
CA VAL A 131 -6.97 8.77 -6.08
C VAL A 131 -7.04 8.48 -4.58
N ARG A 132 -8.01 7.66 -4.14
CA ARG A 132 -8.12 7.23 -2.74
C ARG A 132 -6.90 6.45 -2.27
N HIS A 133 -6.35 5.58 -3.12
CA HIS A 133 -5.13 4.84 -2.76
C HIS A 133 -3.93 5.80 -2.67
N CYS A 134 -3.85 6.80 -3.56
CA CYS A 134 -2.81 7.81 -3.47
C CYS A 134 -2.87 8.60 -2.17
N GLN A 135 -4.07 8.98 -1.70
CA GLN A 135 -4.26 9.66 -0.42
C GLN A 135 -3.71 8.82 0.74
N LEU A 136 -4.06 7.53 0.80
CA LEU A 136 -3.53 6.60 1.81
C LEU A 136 -2.00 6.52 1.77
N VAL A 137 -1.39 6.51 0.57
CA VAL A 137 0.07 6.49 0.41
C VAL A 137 0.70 7.82 0.87
N MET A 138 0.07 8.96 0.62
CA MET A 138 0.56 10.27 1.07
C MET A 138 0.49 10.43 2.59
N GLU A 139 -0.53 9.88 3.24
CA GLU A 139 -0.71 9.93 4.69
C GLU A 139 0.47 9.27 5.44
N GLU A 140 1.14 8.30 4.83
CA GLU A 140 2.33 7.63 5.38
C GLU A 140 3.64 8.42 5.17
N GLY A 141 3.59 9.64 4.60
CA GLY A 141 4.75 10.52 4.55
C GLY A 141 5.87 10.10 3.58
N VAL A 142 5.53 9.37 2.50
CA VAL A 142 6.52 8.74 1.59
C VAL A 142 7.41 9.69 0.78
N ILE A 143 7.09 10.98 0.72
CA ILE A 143 7.72 11.93 -0.23
C ILE A 143 9.25 12.04 -0.06
N PRO A 144 9.83 12.21 1.15
CA PRO A 144 11.28 12.32 1.31
C PRO A 144 12.01 11.07 0.83
N ALA A 145 11.48 9.88 1.15
CA ALA A 145 12.04 8.60 0.74
C ALA A 145 12.00 8.44 -0.80
N LEU A 146 10.88 8.80 -1.43
CA LEU A 146 10.76 8.77 -2.89
C LEU A 146 11.72 9.74 -3.58
N VAL A 147 11.93 10.95 -3.03
CA VAL A 147 12.92 11.90 -3.55
C VAL A 147 14.33 11.31 -3.43
N TYR A 148 14.67 10.66 -2.32
CA TYR A 148 15.95 9.97 -2.16
C TYR A 148 16.13 8.87 -3.21
N ILE A 149 15.15 7.99 -3.37
CA ILE A 149 15.19 6.86 -4.32
C ILE A 149 15.28 7.38 -5.77
N SER A 150 14.58 8.46 -6.12
CA SER A 150 14.63 9.06 -7.47
C SER A 150 16.04 9.47 -7.91
N LYS A 151 16.95 9.74 -6.96
CA LYS A 151 18.34 10.13 -7.21
C LYS A 151 19.32 8.96 -7.05
N ASN A 152 19.06 8.07 -6.09
CA ASN A 152 20.05 7.11 -5.60
C ASN A 152 19.68 5.63 -5.85
N GLY A 153 18.44 5.35 -6.24
CA GLY A 153 17.92 4.00 -6.44
C GLY A 153 18.53 3.27 -7.63
N THR A 154 18.01 2.09 -7.92
CA THR A 154 18.23 1.38 -9.20
C THR A 154 17.61 2.16 -10.37
N GLU A 155 17.91 1.78 -11.61
CA GLU A 155 17.30 2.42 -12.79
C GLU A 155 15.76 2.38 -12.73
N LYS A 156 15.19 1.21 -12.43
CA LYS A 156 13.74 1.02 -12.30
C LYS A 156 13.18 1.71 -11.06
N GLY A 157 13.88 1.66 -9.94
CA GLY A 157 13.49 2.34 -8.71
C GLY A 157 13.42 3.86 -8.90
N ARG A 158 14.38 4.44 -9.61
CA ARG A 158 14.38 5.88 -9.95
C ARG A 158 13.20 6.25 -10.85
N ALA A 159 13.00 5.50 -11.92
CA ALA A 159 11.89 5.75 -12.86
C ALA A 159 10.53 5.63 -12.17
N GLY A 160 10.34 4.57 -11.37
CA GLY A 160 9.11 4.37 -10.60
C GLY A 160 8.88 5.45 -9.54
N ALA A 161 9.94 5.89 -8.85
CA ALA A 161 9.83 6.93 -7.83
C ALA A 161 9.46 8.29 -8.44
N LEU A 162 10.05 8.65 -9.59
CA LEU A 162 9.70 9.87 -10.31
C LEU A 162 8.24 9.86 -10.77
N GLU A 163 7.77 8.73 -11.31
CA GLU A 163 6.38 8.63 -11.75
C GLU A 163 5.40 8.66 -10.57
N LEU A 164 5.72 7.99 -9.47
CA LEU A 164 4.91 8.04 -8.26
C LEU A 164 4.85 9.47 -7.71
N LEU A 165 5.98 10.16 -7.60
CA LEU A 165 6.02 11.57 -7.18
C LEU A 165 5.17 12.47 -8.08
N ARG A 166 5.19 12.24 -9.40
CA ARG A 166 4.35 12.98 -10.36
C ARG A 166 2.87 12.79 -10.06
N ILE A 167 2.41 11.54 -9.92
CA ILE A 167 1.01 11.21 -9.62
C ILE A 167 0.56 11.83 -8.29
N LEU A 168 1.37 11.72 -7.24
CA LEU A 168 1.02 12.26 -5.92
C LEU A 168 0.93 13.80 -5.93
N ARG A 169 1.79 14.47 -6.70
CA ARG A 169 1.74 15.93 -6.89
C ARG A 169 0.47 16.34 -7.64
N ASP A 170 0.13 15.66 -8.72
CA ASP A 170 -1.01 16.02 -9.56
C ASP A 170 -2.32 15.94 -8.74
N ILE A 171 -2.44 14.96 -7.83
CA ILE A 171 -3.59 14.82 -6.91
C ILE A 171 -3.65 15.94 -5.86
N SER A 172 -2.49 16.42 -5.40
CA SER A 172 -2.43 17.52 -4.44
C SER A 172 -2.98 18.81 -5.05
N HIS A 173 -2.75 19.05 -6.34
CA HIS A 173 -3.29 20.21 -7.06
C HIS A 173 -4.79 20.09 -7.36
N ASP A 174 -5.29 18.90 -7.69
CA ASP A 174 -6.72 18.68 -7.95
C ASP A 174 -7.58 18.90 -6.69
N ASN A 175 -7.08 18.53 -5.51
CA ASN A 175 -7.77 18.76 -4.25
C ASN A 175 -7.87 20.25 -3.87
N GLU A 176 -6.92 21.09 -4.32
CA GLU A 176 -6.93 22.54 -4.06
C GLU A 176 -7.85 23.31 -5.03
N GLN A 177 -8.06 22.80 -6.26
CA GLN A 177 -8.94 23.45 -7.24
C GLN A 177 -10.44 23.14 -7.01
N GLY A 178 -10.77 22.07 -6.29
CA GLY A 178 -12.15 21.72 -5.92
C GLY A 178 -12.80 22.61 -4.84
N SER A 179 -12.06 23.56 -4.25
CA SER A 179 -12.53 24.42 -3.16
C SER A 179 -12.90 25.86 -3.58
N TYR A 180 -12.74 26.25 -4.85
CA TYR A 180 -13.10 27.57 -5.38
C TYR A 180 -14.24 27.46 -6.39
N GLY A 181 -15.45 27.15 -5.92
CA GLY A 181 -16.59 26.90 -6.81
C GLY A 181 -17.96 27.03 -6.16
N ALA A 182 -18.12 27.94 -5.19
CA ALA A 182 -19.43 28.35 -4.70
C ALA A 182 -19.33 29.76 -4.10
N ASP A 183 -18.97 30.75 -4.93
CA ASP A 183 -19.29 32.16 -4.69
C ASP A 183 -19.07 32.94 -5.99
N LEU A 184 -20.05 32.87 -6.89
CA LEU A 184 -20.29 33.94 -7.86
C LEU A 184 -21.79 34.21 -7.88
N VAL A 185 -22.23 35.09 -6.99
CA VAL A 185 -23.48 35.83 -7.16
C VAL A 185 -23.10 37.26 -7.51
N THR A 186 -23.51 37.71 -8.70
CA THR A 186 -23.82 39.12 -8.92
C THR A 186 -25.17 39.24 -9.60
N SER A 187 -26.09 39.87 -8.83
CA SER A 187 -27.17 40.80 -9.20
C SER A 187 -28.28 40.33 -10.17
N GLU A 188 -29.56 40.63 -9.98
CA GLU A 188 -30.32 41.46 -9.04
C GLU A 188 -31.80 41.05 -9.22
N ASP A 189 -32.61 40.96 -8.15
CA ASP A 189 -33.86 41.74 -8.08
C ASP A 189 -34.63 41.55 -6.76
N ALA A 190 -35.12 42.70 -6.28
CA ALA A 190 -36.34 42.95 -5.51
C ALA A 190 -36.52 42.36 -4.09
N SER A 191 -36.27 43.23 -3.11
CA SER A 191 -37.18 43.60 -2.00
C SER A 191 -38.01 42.51 -1.28
N ASN A 192 -37.75 42.28 0.02
CA ASN A 192 -38.44 42.95 1.14
C ASN A 192 -38.42 42.10 2.45
N SER A 193 -38.16 42.80 3.55
CA SER A 193 -38.59 42.55 4.94
C SER A 193 -38.21 41.26 5.70
N SER A 194 -37.40 41.50 6.75
CA SER A 194 -37.73 41.28 8.17
C SER A 194 -37.05 40.12 8.96
N LYS A 195 -36.41 40.57 10.05
CA LYS A 195 -36.24 39.99 11.41
C LYS A 195 -35.15 38.95 11.68
N GLU A 196 -34.12 39.44 12.38
CA GLU A 196 -33.52 38.94 13.64
C GLU A 196 -33.46 37.43 13.90
N ASN A 197 -32.24 36.89 14.09
CA ASN A 197 -31.72 36.58 15.43
C ASN A 197 -30.26 36.08 15.46
N LYS A 198 -29.58 36.43 16.56
CA LYS A 198 -28.22 36.05 16.99
C LYS A 198 -28.07 34.53 17.24
N SER A 199 -26.88 33.96 17.01
CA SER A 199 -25.95 33.53 18.09
C SER A 199 -24.91 32.47 17.67
N SER A 200 -23.65 32.80 18.01
CA SER A 200 -22.54 31.95 18.50
C SER A 200 -21.97 30.79 17.69
N SER A 201 -20.81 31.10 17.11
CA SER A 201 -19.53 30.35 17.18
C SER A 201 -19.45 29.08 18.03
N LYS A 202 -18.74 28.07 17.48
CA LYS A 202 -17.69 27.31 18.18
C LYS A 202 -16.76 26.60 17.19
N THR A 203 -15.54 27.10 17.16
CA THR A 203 -14.33 26.50 16.60
C THR A 203 -13.88 25.32 17.48
N SER A 204 -13.46 24.21 16.89
CA SER A 204 -12.62 23.23 17.60
C SER A 204 -11.59 22.63 16.65
N ARG A 205 -10.38 23.18 16.74
CA ARG A 205 -9.12 22.56 16.29
C ARG A 205 -8.81 21.39 17.22
N PHE A 206 -8.30 20.28 16.69
CA PHE A 206 -7.56 19.31 17.47
C PHE A 206 -6.20 19.03 16.82
N LEU A 207 -5.15 19.38 17.56
CA LEU A 207 -3.74 18.98 17.40
C LEU A 207 -3.62 17.46 17.68
N GLY A 208 -2.72 16.65 17.09
CA GLY A 208 -1.27 16.79 17.04
C GLY A 208 -0.63 16.30 18.36
N PHE A 209 -0.03 15.10 18.40
CA PHE A 209 1.00 14.53 19.33
C PHE A 209 1.02 12.98 19.15
N PHE A 210 2.11 12.21 19.09
CA PHE A 210 3.35 12.09 19.90
C PHE A 210 4.51 11.63 18.98
N ALA A 211 5.75 12.13 19.04
CA ALA A 211 6.76 12.23 20.10
C ALA A 211 7.52 10.92 20.43
N SER A 212 8.78 10.93 19.97
CA SER A 212 9.96 10.11 20.30
C SER A 212 10.03 9.47 21.70
N LYS A 213 10.59 8.26 21.76
CA LYS A 213 11.28 7.73 22.96
C LYS A 213 12.73 7.37 22.63
N LYS A 214 13.66 8.04 23.34
CA LYS A 214 15.06 7.64 23.50
C LYS A 214 15.25 7.05 24.90
N LYS A 215 16.07 5.98 24.94
CA LYS A 215 16.93 5.48 26.03
C LYS A 215 16.29 4.97 27.33
N LYS A 216 16.58 3.70 27.63
CA LYS A 216 17.52 3.37 28.72
C LYS A 216 18.52 2.35 28.21
#